data_AF-A0A848WDR2-F1
#
_entry.id   AF-A0A848WDR2-F1
#
_cell.length_a   1.000
_cell.length_b   1.000
_cell.length_c   1.000
_cell.angle_alpha   90.00
_cell.angle_beta   90.00
_cell.angle_gamma   90.00
#
_symmetry.space_group_name_H-M   'P 1'
#
loop_
_entity.id
_entity.type
_entity.pdbx_description
1 polymer ?
#
loop_
_entity_poly.entity_id
_entity_poly.type
_entity_poly.pdbx_seq_one_letter_code
_entity_poly.pdbx_strand_id
1 'polypeptide(L)'
;MDSPLASFVNVTLDILYKAVRVFGAVMLAILIGLTGIDVFMRYTFNNPVLGSNEMIQFLLGGMVFAGFALVTAHRTHIVVSIFEPFFLERAPLLYKGLISGFNLIGIIAITLIVIRYTNFQFLMQSETDILELPWGDLGVVFAVLAGVGILFGIRAIKMPKRMGIYVPPKNAVVYQKTPFSLELEEGQKYAWCACGLSNKQPFCDGSHKGTDIKPIVFEPEMSGLASICGCKRSDNAPYCNGRHKDL
;
A
#
# COMPACT_ATOMS: atom_id res chain seq x y z
N MET A 1 -23.22 -13.96 1.61
CA MET A 1 -22.74 -15.31 1.94
C MET A 1 -21.34 -15.41 1.37
N ASP A 2 -20.33 -15.12 2.19
CA ASP A 2 -18.93 -15.30 1.76
C ASP A 2 -18.66 -16.80 1.68
N SER A 3 -18.21 -17.27 0.51
CA SER A 3 -17.86 -18.68 0.36
C SER A 3 -16.68 -19.03 1.28
N PRO A 4 -16.61 -20.25 1.82
CA PRO A 4 -15.48 -20.68 2.65
C PRO A 4 -14.13 -20.49 1.94
N LEU A 5 -14.13 -20.62 0.60
CA LEU A 5 -12.98 -20.34 -0.26
C LEU A 5 -12.51 -18.87 -0.20
N ALA A 6 -13.42 -17.90 -0.14
CA ALA A 6 -13.07 -16.48 -0.03
C ALA A 6 -12.42 -16.15 1.31
N SER A 7 -12.91 -16.75 2.41
CA SER A 7 -12.32 -16.57 3.74
C SER A 7 -10.90 -17.12 3.83
N PHE A 8 -10.66 -18.31 3.26
CA PHE A 8 -9.35 -18.94 3.21
C PHE A 8 -8.34 -18.11 2.39
N VAL A 9 -8.77 -17.61 1.23
CA VAL A 9 -7.92 -16.75 0.37
C VAL A 9 -7.55 -15.45 1.08
N ASN A 10 -8.49 -14.85 1.84
CA ASN A 10 -8.21 -13.64 2.61
C ASN A 10 -7.12 -13.88 3.67
N VAL A 11 -7.29 -14.91 4.50
CA VAL A 11 -6.33 -15.27 5.55
C VAL A 11 -4.95 -15.56 4.95
N THR A 12 -4.89 -16.29 3.84
CA THR A 12 -3.63 -16.61 3.14
C THR A 12 -2.93 -15.34 2.65
N LEU A 13 -3.67 -14.41 2.05
CA LEU A 13 -3.10 -13.15 1.55
C LEU A 13 -2.64 -12.22 2.69
N ASP A 14 -3.33 -12.23 3.82
CA ASP A 14 -2.94 -11.44 5.00
C ASP A 14 -1.65 -12.00 5.64
N ILE A 15 -1.53 -13.33 5.72
CA ILE A 15 -0.29 -13.99 6.16
C ILE A 15 0.86 -13.65 5.21
N LEU A 16 0.63 -13.77 3.91
CA LEU A 16 1.62 -13.45 2.88
C LEU A 16 2.05 -11.98 2.95
N TYR A 17 1.11 -11.06 3.15
CA TYR A 17 1.39 -9.64 3.32
C TYR A 17 2.28 -9.39 4.55
N LYS A 18 1.95 -9.98 5.70
CA LYS A 18 2.77 -9.87 6.93
C LYS A 18 4.17 -10.44 6.68
N ALA A 19 4.28 -11.58 6.01
CA ALA A 19 5.56 -12.21 5.68
C ALA A 19 6.42 -11.31 4.77
N VAL A 20 5.88 -10.79 3.67
CA VAL A 20 6.60 -9.88 2.76
C VAL A 20 6.99 -8.58 3.47
N ARG A 21 6.14 -8.06 4.37
CA ARG A 21 6.45 -6.87 5.18
C ARG A 21 7.62 -7.10 6.12
N VAL A 22 7.62 -8.22 6.85
CA VAL A 22 8.73 -8.59 7.75
C VAL A 22 10.00 -8.83 6.94
N PHE A 23 9.90 -9.56 5.82
CA PHE A 23 11.03 -9.78 4.92
C PHE A 23 11.65 -8.46 4.45
N GLY A 24 10.84 -7.51 3.96
CA GLY A 24 11.33 -6.19 3.56
C GLY A 24 11.97 -5.43 4.72
N ALA A 25 11.36 -5.43 5.91
CA ALA A 25 11.95 -4.78 7.08
C ALA A 25 13.32 -5.38 7.47
N VAL A 26 13.45 -6.71 7.42
CA VAL A 26 14.70 -7.42 7.69
C VAL A 26 15.76 -7.11 6.63
N MET A 27 15.40 -7.14 5.34
CA MET A 27 16.32 -6.80 4.25
C MET A 27 16.82 -5.36 4.37
N LEU A 28 15.94 -4.41 4.69
CA LEU A 28 16.32 -3.02 4.92
C LEU A 28 17.28 -2.87 6.12
N ALA A 29 16.99 -3.55 7.23
CA ALA A 29 17.85 -3.52 8.41
C ALA A 29 19.25 -4.10 8.12
N ILE A 30 19.32 -5.21 7.37
CA ILE A 30 20.59 -5.82 6.95
C ILE A 30 21.33 -4.89 5.98
N LEU A 31 20.63 -4.25 5.02
CA LEU A 31 21.22 -3.28 4.09
C LEU A 31 21.88 -2.11 4.84
N ILE A 32 21.17 -1.52 5.81
CA ILE A 32 21.67 -0.41 6.63
C ILE A 32 22.86 -0.89 7.48
N GLY A 33 22.76 -2.07 8.09
CA GLY A 33 23.82 -2.64 8.91
C GLY A 33 25.08 -2.92 8.09
N LEU A 34 24.94 -3.60 6.96
CA LEU A 34 26.04 -3.94 6.06
C LEU A 34 26.72 -2.69 5.50
N THR A 35 25.95 -1.71 5.03
CA THR A 35 26.50 -0.45 4.51
C THR A 35 27.24 0.33 5.60
N GLY A 36 26.69 0.38 6.82
CA GLY A 36 27.35 1.01 7.97
C GLY A 36 28.66 0.31 8.35
N ILE A 37 28.66 -1.02 8.39
CA ILE A 37 29.85 -1.82 8.69
C ILE A 37 30.89 -1.68 7.58
N ASP A 38 30.52 -1.73 6.30
CA ASP A 38 31.46 -1.55 5.19
C ASP A 38 32.18 -0.20 5.24
N VAL A 39 31.40 0.88 5.48
CA VAL A 39 31.95 2.23 5.66
C VAL A 39 32.90 2.27 6.85
N PHE A 40 32.48 1.77 8.01
CA PHE A 40 33.31 1.76 9.22
C PHE A 40 34.61 0.98 9.03
N MET A 41 34.54 -0.23 8.49
CA MET A 41 35.69 -1.12 8.29
C MET A 41 36.70 -0.52 7.30
N ARG A 42 36.21 0.15 6.25
CA ARG A 42 37.03 0.88 5.29
C ARG A 42 37.81 2.02 5.92
N TYR A 43 37.18 2.87 6.72
CA TYR A 43 37.85 4.06 7.27
C TYR A 43 38.71 3.78 8.51
N THR A 44 38.35 2.79 9.33
CA THR A 44 39.06 2.51 10.59
C THR A 44 40.13 1.42 10.46
N PHE A 45 39.88 0.38 9.66
CA PHE A 45 40.78 -0.77 9.51
C PHE A 45 41.41 -0.87 8.12
N ASN A 46 41.08 0.05 7.20
CA ASN A 46 41.51 0.02 5.79
C ASN A 46 41.21 -1.33 5.10
N ASN A 47 40.16 -2.00 5.55
CA ASN A 47 39.77 -3.34 5.09
C ASN A 47 38.25 -3.31 4.81
N PRO A 48 37.81 -3.06 3.57
CA PRO A 48 36.38 -3.06 3.25
C PRO A 48 35.80 -4.48 3.36
N VAL A 49 34.47 -4.58 3.49
CA VAL A 49 33.81 -5.88 3.54
C VAL A 49 33.86 -6.51 2.15
N LEU A 50 34.42 -7.72 2.04
CA LEU A 50 34.55 -8.42 0.77
C LEU A 50 33.15 -8.69 0.17
N GLY A 51 32.95 -8.29 -1.08
CA GLY A 51 31.70 -8.52 -1.80
C GLY A 51 30.49 -7.73 -1.28
N SER A 52 30.72 -6.68 -0.47
CA SER A 52 29.66 -5.82 0.04
C SER A 52 28.80 -5.22 -1.07
N ASN A 53 29.39 -4.87 -2.22
CA ASN A 53 28.67 -4.35 -3.38
C ASN A 53 27.63 -5.33 -3.94
N GLU A 54 27.99 -6.61 -4.09
CA GLU A 54 27.08 -7.64 -4.60
C GLU A 54 25.95 -7.90 -3.60
N MET A 55 26.29 -8.05 -2.33
CA MET A 55 25.32 -8.22 -1.25
C MET A 55 24.32 -7.05 -1.20
N ILE A 56 24.80 -5.81 -1.30
CA ILE A 56 23.95 -4.61 -1.32
C ILE A 56 23.01 -4.64 -2.54
N GLN A 57 23.50 -5.02 -3.73
CA GLN A 57 22.67 -5.13 -4.92
C GLN A 57 21.55 -6.17 -4.74
N PHE A 58 21.84 -7.31 -4.13
CA PHE A 58 20.82 -8.35 -3.88
C PHE A 58 19.79 -7.91 -2.84
N LEU A 59 20.24 -7.28 -1.75
CA LEU A 59 19.37 -6.72 -0.72
C LEU A 59 18.47 -5.62 -1.30
N LEU A 60 19.01 -4.75 -2.15
CA LEU A 60 18.25 -3.72 -2.85
C LEU A 60 17.22 -4.34 -3.81
N GLY A 61 17.61 -5.35 -4.60
CA GLY A 61 16.71 -6.08 -5.48
C GLY A 61 15.54 -6.72 -4.71
N GLY A 62 15.84 -7.41 -3.61
CA GLY A 62 14.84 -7.99 -2.72
C GLY A 62 13.89 -6.94 -2.15
N MET A 63 14.42 -5.79 -1.72
CA MET A 63 13.65 -4.64 -1.26
C MET A 63 12.72 -4.08 -2.32
N VAL A 64 13.19 -3.95 -3.57
CA VAL A 64 12.39 -3.42 -4.68
C VAL A 64 11.20 -4.34 -4.96
N PHE A 65 11.41 -5.65 -5.08
CA PHE A 65 10.31 -6.58 -5.37
C PHE A 65 9.36 -6.78 -4.19
N ALA A 66 9.87 -6.80 -2.95
CA ALA A 66 9.03 -6.82 -1.76
C ALA A 66 8.19 -5.54 -1.65
N GLY A 67 8.81 -4.37 -1.86
CA GLY A 67 8.14 -3.08 -1.89
C GLY A 67 7.06 -3.03 -2.97
N PHE A 68 7.37 -3.50 -4.18
CA PHE A 68 6.40 -3.58 -5.28
C PHE A 68 5.17 -4.43 -4.94
N ALA A 69 5.35 -5.59 -4.30
CA ALA A 69 4.25 -6.43 -3.83
C ALA A 69 3.42 -5.72 -2.74
N LEU A 70 4.06 -5.06 -1.77
CA LEU A 70 3.39 -4.35 -0.67
C LEU A 70 2.61 -3.10 -1.14
N VAL A 71 3.20 -2.30 -2.02
CA VAL A 71 2.53 -1.11 -2.60
C VAL A 71 1.32 -1.53 -3.43
N THR A 72 1.42 -2.65 -4.14
CA THR A 72 0.29 -3.24 -4.86
C THR A 72 -0.83 -3.68 -3.91
N ALA A 73 -0.48 -4.28 -2.77
CA ALA A 73 -1.44 -4.66 -1.75
C ALA A 73 -2.15 -3.42 -1.13
N HIS A 74 -1.40 -2.35 -0.90
CA HIS A 74 -1.91 -1.09 -0.32
C HIS A 74 -2.60 -0.16 -1.32
N ARG A 75 -2.55 -0.48 -2.62
CA ARG A 75 -3.09 0.36 -3.70
C ARG A 75 -2.55 1.80 -3.71
N THR A 76 -1.37 2.02 -3.15
CA THR A 76 -0.74 3.35 -3.08
C THR A 76 -0.07 3.78 -4.39
N HIS A 77 -0.25 3.02 -5.47
CA HIS A 77 0.34 3.33 -6.77
C HIS A 77 -0.18 4.65 -7.35
N ILE A 78 0.74 5.36 -7.99
CA ILE A 78 0.72 6.76 -8.45
C ILE A 78 -0.52 7.04 -9.31
N VAL A 79 -1.62 7.36 -8.65
CA VAL A 79 -2.69 8.12 -9.31
C VAL A 79 -2.13 9.51 -9.51
N VAL A 80 -2.13 10.00 -10.75
CA VAL A 80 -1.89 11.43 -10.99
C VAL A 80 -3.11 12.14 -10.40
N SER A 81 -2.99 12.52 -9.14
CA SER A 81 -4.04 13.13 -8.30
C SER A 81 -4.64 14.39 -8.91
N ILE A 82 -3.97 14.97 -9.91
CA ILE A 82 -4.42 16.14 -10.68
C ILE A 82 -5.59 15.80 -11.62
N PHE A 83 -5.61 14.61 -12.25
CA PHE A 83 -6.65 14.24 -13.23
C PHE A 83 -7.74 13.34 -12.64
N GLU A 84 -7.50 12.79 -11.45
CA GLU A 84 -8.40 11.87 -10.77
C GLU A 84 -9.81 12.44 -10.53
N PRO A 85 -10.00 13.69 -10.04
CA PRO A 85 -11.34 14.21 -9.73
C PRO A 85 -12.22 14.32 -10.98
N PHE A 86 -11.65 14.80 -12.08
CA PHE A 86 -12.37 15.04 -13.33
C PHE A 86 -12.90 13.74 -13.95
N PHE A 87 -12.08 12.69 -13.98
CA PHE A 87 -12.48 11.41 -14.56
C PHE A 87 -13.39 10.59 -13.62
N LEU A 88 -13.21 10.71 -12.30
CA LEU A 88 -14.06 10.03 -11.31
C LEU A 88 -15.49 10.58 -11.31
N GLU A 89 -15.69 11.87 -11.58
CA GLU A 89 -17.04 12.47 -11.68
C GLU A 89 -17.82 11.97 -12.90
N ARG A 90 -17.12 11.66 -14.01
CA ARG A 90 -17.74 11.28 -15.29
C ARG A 90 -17.96 9.77 -15.42
N ALA A 91 -16.98 8.94 -15.05
CA ALA A 91 -17.02 7.49 -15.26
C ALA A 91 -16.16 6.72 -14.22
N PRO A 92 -16.60 6.62 -12.95
CA PRO A 92 -15.78 6.10 -11.86
C PRO A 92 -15.43 4.62 -11.98
N LEU A 93 -16.31 3.80 -12.56
CA LEU A 93 -16.09 2.36 -12.73
C LEU A 93 -15.07 2.06 -13.84
N LEU A 94 -15.16 2.78 -14.97
CA LEU A 94 -14.25 2.63 -16.10
C LEU A 94 -12.82 3.04 -15.71
N TYR A 95 -12.68 4.18 -15.05
CA TYR A 95 -11.39 4.70 -14.60
C TYR A 95 -10.68 3.73 -13.63
N LYS A 96 -11.41 3.22 -12.63
CA LYS A 96 -10.88 2.23 -11.66
C LYS A 96 -10.49 0.91 -12.30
N GLY A 97 -11.30 0.43 -13.24
CA GLY A 97 -11.02 -0.79 -14.00
C GLY A 97 -9.77 -0.66 -14.86
N LEU A 98 -9.63 0.47 -15.57
CA LEU A 98 -8.51 0.73 -16.48
C LEU A 98 -7.18 0.84 -15.71
N ILE A 99 -7.15 1.58 -14.59
CA ILE A 99 -5.94 1.71 -13.76
C ILE A 99 -5.55 0.38 -13.12
N SER A 100 -6.52 -0.33 -12.53
CA SER A 100 -6.23 -1.63 -11.90
C SER A 100 -5.76 -2.66 -12.94
N GLY A 101 -6.33 -2.62 -14.14
CA GLY A 101 -5.90 -3.43 -15.28
C GLY A 101 -4.49 -3.08 -15.76
N PHE A 102 -4.19 -1.80 -15.96
CA PHE A 102 -2.86 -1.34 -16.37
C PHE A 102 -1.79 -1.74 -15.35
N ASN A 103 -2.06 -1.55 -14.06
CA ASN A 103 -1.15 -1.96 -12.99
C ASN A 103 -0.92 -3.49 -13.01
N LEU A 104 -1.98 -4.28 -13.14
CA LEU A 104 -1.85 -5.74 -13.23
C LEU A 104 -1.03 -6.17 -14.47
N ILE A 105 -1.26 -5.55 -15.62
CA ILE A 105 -0.48 -5.81 -16.84
C ILE A 105 1.00 -5.49 -16.60
N GLY A 106 1.30 -4.36 -15.96
CA GLY A 106 2.66 -3.97 -15.60
C GLY A 106 3.34 -4.98 -14.67
N ILE A 107 2.65 -5.42 -13.61
CA ILE A 107 3.14 -6.45 -12.68
C ILE A 107 3.42 -7.77 -13.41
N ILE A 108 2.50 -8.22 -14.28
CA ILE A 108 2.67 -9.44 -15.07
C ILE A 108 3.87 -9.30 -16.01
N ALA A 109 4.00 -8.17 -16.72
CA ALA A 109 5.11 -7.94 -17.64
C ALA A 109 6.46 -7.97 -16.92
N ILE A 110 6.59 -7.28 -15.78
CA ILE A 110 7.81 -7.30 -14.95
C ILE A 110 8.12 -8.73 -14.49
N THR A 111 7.11 -9.46 -13.99
CA THR A 111 7.29 -10.85 -13.53
C THR A 111 7.79 -11.75 -14.66
N LEU A 112 7.22 -11.63 -15.87
CA LEU A 112 7.66 -12.39 -17.04
C LEU A 112 9.08 -12.03 -17.48
N ILE A 113 9.46 -10.75 -17.44
CA ILE A 113 10.82 -10.29 -17.74
C ILE A 113 11.81 -10.93 -16.75
N VAL A 114 11.50 -10.91 -15.46
CA VAL A 114 12.36 -11.50 -14.42
C VAL A 114 12.50 -13.01 -14.60
N ILE A 115 11.40 -13.72 -14.89
CA ILE A 115 11.44 -15.17 -15.17
C ILE A 115 12.30 -15.47 -16.40
N ARG A 116 12.13 -14.70 -17.48
CA ARG A 116 12.91 -14.87 -18.72
C ARG A 116 14.39 -14.66 -18.48
N TYR A 117 14.74 -13.60 -17.75
CA TYR A 117 16.13 -13.32 -17.38
C TYR A 117 16.71 -14.41 -16.47
N THR A 118 15.94 -14.87 -15.48
CA THR A 118 16.34 -15.96 -14.57
C THR A 118 16.64 -17.25 -15.34
N ASN A 119 15.76 -17.64 -16.27
CA ASN A 119 15.97 -18.81 -17.11
C ASN A 119 17.22 -18.66 -18.00
N PHE A 120 17.45 -17.47 -18.54
CA PHE A 120 18.67 -17.18 -19.30
C PHE A 120 19.92 -17.37 -18.43
N GLN A 121 19.90 -16.93 -17.17
CA GLN A 121 21.03 -17.11 -16.26
C GLN A 121 21.27 -18.57 -15.87
N PHE A 122 20.22 -19.38 -15.67
CA PHE A 122 20.38 -20.81 -15.46
C PHE A 122 20.99 -21.52 -16.67
N LEU A 123 20.60 -21.14 -17.88
CA LEU A 123 21.16 -21.72 -19.12
C LEU A 123 22.63 -21.36 -19.30
N MET A 124 23.03 -20.16 -18.89
CA MET A 124 24.40 -19.67 -19.01
C MET A 124 25.29 -20.09 -17.82
N GLN A 125 24.71 -20.70 -16.77
CA GLN A 125 25.40 -21.01 -15.50
C GLN A 125 26.18 -19.80 -14.96
N SER A 126 25.60 -18.61 -15.06
CA SER A 126 26.26 -17.36 -14.67
C SER A 126 26.38 -17.23 -13.16
N GLU A 127 27.56 -16.83 -12.69
CA GLU A 127 27.88 -16.59 -11.28
C GLU A 127 28.20 -15.11 -11.02
N THR A 128 28.23 -14.71 -9.75
CA THR A 128 28.65 -13.36 -9.35
C THR A 128 30.17 -13.28 -9.26
N ASP A 129 30.73 -12.09 -9.50
CA ASP A 129 32.17 -11.93 -9.71
C ASP A 129 32.99 -12.16 -8.44
N ILE A 130 32.42 -11.86 -7.26
CA ILE A 130 33.12 -11.92 -5.97
C ILE A 130 32.62 -13.07 -5.09
N LEU A 131 31.30 -13.19 -4.92
CA LEU A 131 30.70 -14.23 -4.08
C LEU A 131 30.51 -15.57 -4.81
N GLU A 132 30.70 -15.62 -6.12
CA GLU A 132 30.51 -16.82 -6.95
C GLU A 132 29.12 -17.44 -6.76
N LEU A 133 28.11 -16.59 -6.53
CA LEU A 133 26.73 -17.04 -6.32
C LEU A 133 26.02 -17.24 -7.67
N PRO A 134 25.24 -18.32 -7.85
CA PRO A 134 24.46 -18.50 -9.06
C PRO A 134 23.39 -17.41 -9.22
N TRP A 135 23.45 -16.65 -10.32
CA TRP A 135 22.44 -15.62 -10.62
C TRP A 135 21.03 -16.19 -10.78
N GLY A 136 20.92 -17.44 -11.22
CA GLY A 136 19.64 -18.15 -11.36
C GLY A 136 18.87 -18.23 -10.04
N ASP A 137 19.53 -18.61 -8.95
CA ASP A 137 18.88 -18.80 -7.65
C ASP A 137 18.34 -17.48 -7.09
N LEU A 138 19.11 -16.39 -7.24
CA LEU A 138 18.69 -15.04 -6.88
C LEU A 138 17.49 -14.58 -7.73
N GLY A 139 17.54 -14.88 -9.04
CA GLY A 139 16.45 -14.58 -9.97
C GLY A 139 15.13 -15.27 -9.58
N VAL A 140 15.18 -16.50 -9.06
CA VAL A 140 13.99 -17.22 -8.57
C VAL A 140 13.36 -16.48 -7.40
N VAL A 141 14.15 -16.01 -6.44
CA VAL A 141 13.62 -15.25 -5.28
C VAL A 141 12.89 -13.99 -5.75
N PHE A 142 13.48 -13.24 -6.69
CA PHE A 142 12.85 -12.05 -7.27
C PHE A 142 11.58 -12.37 -8.06
N ALA A 143 11.60 -13.44 -8.85
CA ALA A 143 10.42 -13.90 -9.60
C ALA A 143 9.26 -14.28 -8.68
N VAL A 144 9.55 -14.97 -7.56
CA VAL A 144 8.55 -15.33 -6.56
C VAL A 144 7.95 -14.08 -5.90
N LEU A 145 8.79 -13.14 -5.46
CA LEU A 145 8.32 -11.88 -4.86
C LEU A 145 7.48 -11.04 -5.84
N ALA A 146 7.88 -10.98 -7.11
CA ALA A 146 7.11 -10.32 -8.17
C ALA A 146 5.76 -11.04 -8.42
N GLY A 147 5.76 -12.37 -8.42
CA GLY A 147 4.56 -13.20 -8.56
C GLY A 147 3.56 -13.03 -7.41
N VAL A 148 4.05 -12.84 -6.18
CA VAL A 148 3.19 -12.46 -5.04
C VAL A 148 2.48 -11.13 -5.29
N GLY A 149 3.14 -10.18 -5.98
CA GLY A 149 2.52 -8.94 -6.45
C GLY A 149 1.32 -9.17 -7.38
N ILE A 150 1.34 -10.20 -8.24
CA ILE A 150 0.22 -10.56 -9.11
C ILE A 150 -0.99 -10.98 -8.27
N LEU A 151 -0.78 -11.78 -7.21
CA LEU A 151 -1.85 -12.22 -6.31
C LEU A 151 -2.53 -11.02 -5.63
N PHE A 152 -1.74 -10.05 -5.16
CA PHE A 152 -2.27 -8.81 -4.60
C PHE A 152 -2.98 -7.95 -5.67
N GLY A 153 -2.47 -7.90 -6.89
CA GLY A 153 -3.11 -7.21 -8.02
C GLY A 153 -4.47 -7.81 -8.39
N ILE A 154 -4.59 -9.15 -8.45
CA ILE A 154 -5.86 -9.84 -8.72
C ILE A 154 -6.87 -9.60 -7.59
N ARG A 155 -6.43 -9.65 -6.32
CA ARG A 155 -7.25 -9.25 -5.17
C ARG A 155 -7.72 -7.81 -5.33
N ALA A 156 -6.85 -6.92 -5.80
CA ALA A 156 -7.18 -5.51 -5.96
C ALA A 156 -8.29 -5.27 -7.00
N ILE A 157 -8.39 -6.11 -8.04
CA ILE A 157 -9.49 -6.06 -9.02
C ILE A 157 -10.80 -6.58 -8.43
N LYS A 158 -10.76 -7.72 -7.71
CA LYS A 158 -11.97 -8.38 -7.19
C LYS A 158 -12.60 -7.68 -5.98
N MET A 159 -11.78 -7.08 -5.12
CA MET A 159 -12.22 -6.44 -3.88
C MET A 159 -11.90 -4.96 -3.94
N PRO A 160 -12.52 -4.14 -4.82
CA PRO A 160 -12.25 -2.71 -4.86
C PRO A 160 -12.50 -2.15 -3.46
N LYS A 161 -11.42 -1.89 -2.70
CA LYS A 161 -11.52 -1.02 -1.52
C LYS A 161 -12.21 0.23 -2.04
N ARG A 162 -13.12 0.82 -1.26
CA ARG A 162 -13.64 2.16 -1.54
C ARG A 162 -12.49 3.16 -1.43
N MET A 163 -11.57 3.10 -2.39
CA MET A 163 -10.65 4.15 -2.76
C MET A 163 -11.51 5.06 -3.63
N GLY A 164 -12.32 5.85 -2.95
CA GLY A 164 -13.06 6.92 -3.54
C GLY A 164 -12.63 8.13 -2.78
N ILE A 165 -12.03 9.10 -3.48
CA ILE A 165 -12.03 10.49 -3.05
C ILE A 165 -13.45 10.77 -2.59
N TYR A 166 -13.62 10.95 -1.28
CA TYR A 166 -14.90 11.33 -0.74
C TYR A 166 -15.10 12.77 -1.18
N VAL A 167 -16.01 13.00 -2.12
CA VAL A 167 -16.38 14.36 -2.51
C VAL A 167 -17.30 14.89 -1.41
N PRO A 168 -16.86 15.88 -0.62
CA PRO A 168 -17.67 16.39 0.47
C PRO A 168 -18.95 17.02 -0.08
N PRO A 169 -20.14 16.65 0.45
CA PRO A 169 -21.40 17.24 0.02
C PRO A 169 -21.36 18.74 0.27
N LYS A 170 -21.68 19.54 -0.76
CA LYS A 170 -21.68 21.01 -0.66
C LYS A 170 -22.61 21.51 0.46
N ASN A 171 -23.69 20.79 0.71
CA ASN A 171 -24.69 21.09 1.74
C ASN A 171 -24.36 20.50 3.13
N ALA A 172 -23.23 19.81 3.32
CA ALA A 172 -22.82 19.39 4.65
C ALA A 172 -22.48 20.61 5.52
N VAL A 173 -22.94 20.60 6.76
CA VAL A 173 -22.68 21.68 7.72
C VAL A 173 -21.28 21.50 8.30
N VAL A 174 -20.51 22.60 8.36
CA VAL A 174 -19.22 22.62 9.05
C VAL A 174 -19.52 22.57 10.55
N TYR A 175 -19.18 21.46 11.21
CA TYR A 175 -19.36 21.36 12.67
C TYR A 175 -18.30 22.17 13.42
N GLN A 176 -17.03 21.96 13.09
CA GLN A 176 -15.91 22.74 13.64
C GLN A 176 -14.73 22.80 12.67
N LYS A 177 -13.88 23.83 12.78
CA LYS A 177 -12.68 24.03 11.96
C LYS A 177 -11.42 23.33 12.52
N THR A 178 -11.59 22.44 13.48
CA THR A 178 -10.50 21.65 14.08
C THR A 178 -10.77 20.14 13.95
N PRO A 179 -9.73 19.30 13.79
CA PRO A 179 -9.91 17.85 13.79
C PRO A 179 -10.26 17.33 15.18
N PHE A 180 -10.95 16.19 15.23
CA PHE A 180 -11.11 15.40 16.44
C PHE A 180 -9.93 14.43 16.57
N SER A 181 -9.23 14.46 17.70
CA SER A 181 -8.20 13.47 18.00
C SER A 181 -8.81 12.41 18.90
N LEU A 182 -8.84 11.16 18.43
CA LEU A 182 -9.39 10.04 19.19
C LEU A 182 -8.64 8.75 18.87
N GLU A 183 -8.58 7.87 19.86
CA GLU A 183 -8.02 6.53 19.69
C GLU A 183 -9.02 5.64 18.97
N LEU A 184 -8.53 4.94 17.97
CA LEU A 184 -9.27 4.00 17.15
C LEU A 184 -8.71 2.59 17.38
N GLU A 185 -9.59 1.59 17.35
CA GLU A 185 -9.22 0.18 17.43
C GLU A 185 -9.20 -0.47 16.04
N GLU A 186 -8.15 -1.24 15.76
CA GLU A 186 -8.00 -2.02 14.53
C GLU A 186 -9.19 -2.96 14.31
N GLY A 187 -9.77 -2.92 13.11
CA GLY A 187 -10.89 -3.77 12.72
C GLY A 187 -12.25 -3.41 13.34
N GLN A 188 -12.33 -2.41 14.24
CA GLN A 188 -13.60 -1.94 14.77
C GLN A 188 -14.32 -1.07 13.73
N LYS A 189 -15.61 -1.32 13.50
CA LYS A 189 -16.45 -0.53 12.58
C LYS A 189 -16.91 0.76 13.25
N TYR A 190 -16.54 1.89 12.66
CA TYR A 190 -17.02 3.22 13.05
C TYR A 190 -17.88 3.84 11.96
N ALA A 191 -18.87 4.64 12.34
CA ALA A 191 -19.69 5.41 11.42
C ALA A 191 -19.41 6.91 11.59
N TRP A 192 -18.63 7.51 10.68
CA TRP A 192 -18.32 8.94 10.71
C TRP A 192 -19.50 9.79 10.22
N CYS A 193 -19.77 10.90 10.92
CA CYS A 193 -20.78 11.86 10.52
C CYS A 193 -20.30 12.71 9.34
N ALA A 194 -20.90 12.47 8.17
CA ALA A 194 -20.66 13.21 6.93
C ALA A 194 -21.49 14.50 6.79
N CYS A 195 -22.66 14.58 7.42
CA CYS A 195 -23.59 15.72 7.25
C CYS A 195 -23.27 16.93 8.14
N GLY A 196 -22.53 16.72 9.24
CA GLY A 196 -22.26 17.75 10.25
C GLY A 196 -23.34 17.93 11.32
N LEU A 197 -24.50 17.29 11.17
CA LEU A 197 -25.67 17.46 12.05
C LEU A 197 -25.68 16.57 13.30
N SER A 198 -24.72 15.65 13.43
CA SER A 198 -24.68 14.74 14.58
C SER A 198 -24.36 15.49 15.87
N ASN A 199 -25.06 15.12 16.94
CA ASN A 199 -24.77 15.55 18.31
C ASN A 199 -23.69 14.70 18.99
N LYS A 200 -23.34 13.55 18.39
CA LYS A 200 -22.29 12.62 18.88
C LYS A 200 -21.05 12.67 18.00
N GLN A 201 -20.61 13.87 17.62
CA GLN A 201 -19.42 14.02 16.79
C GLN A 201 -18.20 13.35 17.43
N PRO A 202 -17.30 12.76 16.61
CA PRO A 202 -17.30 12.78 15.14
C PRO A 202 -18.18 11.69 14.49
N PHE A 203 -18.89 10.90 15.28
CA PHE A 203 -19.65 9.76 14.81
C PHE A 203 -21.10 10.11 14.48
N CYS A 204 -21.75 9.26 13.68
CA CYS A 204 -23.12 9.40 13.27
C CYS A 204 -24.08 8.97 14.39
N ASP A 205 -25.08 9.80 14.67
CA ASP A 205 -26.17 9.53 15.63
C ASP A 205 -27.53 9.31 14.93
N GLY A 206 -27.58 9.38 13.60
CA GLY A 206 -28.81 9.31 12.81
C GLY A 206 -29.42 10.65 12.42
N SER A 207 -28.88 11.79 12.86
CA SER A 207 -29.37 13.14 12.54
C SER A 207 -29.26 13.52 11.05
N HIS A 208 -28.67 12.66 10.22
CA HIS A 208 -28.66 12.81 8.77
C HIS A 208 -30.00 12.45 8.10
N LYS A 209 -30.94 11.83 8.82
CA LYS A 209 -32.28 11.51 8.33
C LYS A 209 -32.97 12.80 7.87
N GLY A 210 -33.37 12.85 6.60
CA GLY A 210 -33.91 14.06 5.95
C GLY A 210 -32.91 14.79 5.04
N THR A 211 -31.65 14.34 4.99
CA THR A 211 -30.66 14.78 4.00
C THR A 211 -30.30 13.64 3.05
N ASP A 212 -29.77 13.96 1.87
CA ASP A 212 -29.20 12.97 0.94
C ASP A 212 -27.81 12.46 1.37
N ILE A 213 -27.32 12.92 2.53
CA ILE A 213 -25.97 12.63 3.01
C ILE A 213 -25.99 11.37 3.88
N LYS A 214 -25.20 10.37 3.50
CA LYS A 214 -25.02 9.13 4.27
C LYS A 214 -23.72 9.15 5.07
N PRO A 215 -23.70 8.57 6.29
CA PRO A 215 -22.47 8.44 7.07
C PRO A 215 -21.47 7.51 6.36
N ILE A 216 -20.19 7.74 6.62
CA ILE A 216 -19.11 6.88 6.11
C ILE A 216 -18.79 5.84 7.17
N VAL A 217 -19.04 4.57 6.85
CA VAL A 217 -18.60 3.45 7.70
C VAL A 217 -17.18 3.08 7.30
N PHE A 218 -16.28 3.02 8.27
CA PHE A 218 -14.86 2.69 8.07
C PHE A 218 -14.33 1.80 9.19
N GLU A 219 -13.28 1.06 8.89
CA GLU A 219 -12.55 0.17 9.79
C GLU A 219 -11.07 0.59 9.77
N PRO A 220 -10.48 0.98 10.91
CA PRO A 220 -9.07 1.34 11.01
C PRO A 220 -8.18 0.11 10.73
N GLU A 221 -7.10 0.31 9.99
CA GLU A 221 -6.11 -0.76 9.70
C GLU A 221 -5.10 -0.97 10.83
N MET A 222 -4.97 0.00 11.74
CA MET A 222 -4.08 -0.06 12.89
C MET A 222 -4.74 0.67 14.06
N SER A 223 -4.57 0.12 15.26
CA SER A 223 -4.98 0.80 16.49
C SER A 223 -4.08 2.00 16.76
N GLY A 224 -4.65 3.12 17.19
CA GLY A 224 -3.87 4.29 17.59
C GLY A 224 -4.64 5.61 17.50
N LEU A 225 -3.93 6.69 17.83
CA LEU A 225 -4.46 8.05 17.77
C LEU A 225 -4.67 8.47 16.30
N ALA A 226 -5.89 8.85 15.96
CA ALA A 226 -6.25 9.32 14.63
C ALA A 226 -6.89 10.71 14.66
N SER A 227 -6.59 11.50 13.62
CA SER A 227 -7.21 12.81 13.39
C SER A 227 -8.41 12.68 12.45
N ILE A 228 -9.62 12.82 12.99
CA ILE A 228 -10.89 12.69 12.28
C ILE A 228 -11.44 14.06 11.89
N CYS A 229 -11.97 14.17 10.68
CA CYS A 229 -12.45 15.43 10.10
C CYS A 229 -13.67 16.00 10.85
N GLY A 230 -13.52 17.21 11.39
CA GLY A 230 -14.60 18.00 11.98
C GLY A 230 -15.32 18.93 10.99
N CYS A 231 -14.62 19.43 9.97
CA CYS A 231 -15.17 20.44 9.06
C CYS A 231 -16.06 19.87 7.94
N LYS A 232 -16.06 18.55 7.74
CA LYS A 232 -16.84 17.83 6.72
C LYS A 232 -16.48 18.22 5.28
N ARG A 233 -15.27 18.74 5.10
CA ARG A 233 -14.71 19.15 3.80
C ARG A 233 -13.48 18.35 3.37
N SER A 234 -13.01 17.41 4.18
CA SER A 234 -11.87 16.55 3.83
C SER A 234 -12.19 15.71 2.61
N ASP A 235 -11.29 15.68 1.63
CA ASP A 235 -11.35 14.75 0.48
C ASP A 235 -10.84 13.35 0.84
N ASN A 236 -10.14 13.24 1.98
CA ASN A 236 -9.66 12.01 2.61
C ASN A 236 -10.54 11.61 3.81
N ALA A 237 -11.85 11.89 3.76
CA ALA A 237 -12.76 11.53 4.85
C ALA A 237 -12.73 10.00 5.09
N PRO A 238 -12.78 9.55 6.35
CA PRO A 238 -13.13 10.30 7.56
C PRO A 238 -11.96 11.08 8.18
N TYR A 239 -10.74 10.92 7.68
CA TYR A 239 -9.53 11.53 8.24
C TYR A 239 -9.41 13.01 7.88
N CYS A 240 -8.71 13.75 8.72
CA CYS A 240 -8.40 15.15 8.47
C CYS A 240 -7.25 15.29 7.47
N ASN A 241 -7.45 16.11 6.43
CA ASN A 241 -6.44 16.43 5.41
C ASN A 241 -6.00 17.91 5.45
N GLY A 242 -6.45 18.69 6.44
CA GLY A 242 -6.09 20.11 6.57
C GLY A 242 -6.99 21.12 5.84
N ARG A 243 -7.96 20.71 5.01
CA ARG A 243 -8.88 21.62 4.28
C ARG A 243 -9.67 22.60 5.17
N HIS A 244 -9.70 22.37 6.47
CA HIS A 244 -10.31 23.30 7.43
C HIS A 244 -9.58 24.64 7.53
N LYS A 245 -8.32 24.72 7.09
CA LYS A 245 -7.53 25.96 7.07
C LYS A 245 -8.01 26.96 6.01
N ASP A 246 -8.68 26.46 4.98
CA ASP A 246 -9.16 27.26 3.84
C ASP A 246 -10.67 27.59 3.92
N LEU A 247 -11.28 27.40 5.10
CA LEU A 247 -12.71 27.63 5.38
C LEU A 247 -12.95 28.86 6.24
#